data_AF-A0A804QMM1-F1
#
_entry.id   AF-A0A804QMM1-F1
#
_cell.length_a   1.000
_cell.length_b   1.000
_cell.length_c   1.000
_cell.angle_alpha   90.00
_cell.angle_beta   90.00
_cell.angle_gamma   90.00
#
_symmetry.space_group_name_H-M   'P 1'
#
loop_
_entity.id
_entity.type
_entity.pdbx_description
1 polymer ?
#
loop_
_entity_poly.entity_id
_entity_poly.type
_entity_poly.pdbx_seq_one_letter_code
_entity_poly.pdbx_strand_id
1 'polypeptide(L)'
;MLHMHNLSRHTAFFVLIPVFLVMCLQACVELAKSVGEMRTETELLPQCWEQINHQYEERRLLVAQSCGELAVYVRPEIRDSLILSIVQQLVEDAATVVREAATHNLALLLPMFPNLDKYYKVEELMFQLVCDPSGAVVEVALKELVPAVVRWGDKLDQISRVLLAHILASAQRCPPISGVEGTIDSHLRVLGEQERWNIGVLLRMLTELLPFIHQKAIQTCPFASADPTSSTPENFSASCLKSYA
;
A
#
# COMPACT_ATOMS: atom_id res chain seq x y z
N MET A 1 -31.93 -40.38 -8.80
CA MET A 1 -32.64 -39.09 -8.82
C MET A 1 -31.92 -37.94 -8.08
N LEU A 2 -30.98 -38.18 -7.15
CA LEU A 2 -30.23 -37.10 -6.49
C LEU A 2 -29.14 -36.41 -7.35
N HIS A 3 -28.63 -37.06 -8.40
CA HIS A 3 -27.53 -36.49 -9.22
C HIS A 3 -27.97 -35.42 -10.22
N MET A 4 -29.26 -35.34 -10.59
CA MET A 4 -29.75 -34.28 -11.50
C MET A 4 -30.14 -32.99 -10.77
N HIS A 5 -30.35 -33.03 -9.45
CA HIS A 5 -30.73 -31.86 -8.66
C HIS A 5 -29.52 -30.97 -8.30
N ASN A 6 -28.31 -31.53 -8.25
CA ASN A 6 -27.07 -30.76 -8.08
C ASN A 6 -26.60 -30.10 -9.37
N LEU A 7 -26.80 -30.75 -10.52
CA LEU A 7 -26.39 -30.20 -11.82
C LEU A 7 -27.18 -28.93 -12.17
N SER A 8 -28.50 -28.89 -11.86
CA SER A 8 -29.37 -27.74 -12.11
C SER A 8 -29.02 -26.50 -11.28
N ARG A 9 -28.52 -26.69 -10.04
CA ARG A 9 -28.01 -25.58 -9.22
C ARG A 9 -26.66 -25.05 -9.70
N HIS A 10 -25.80 -25.91 -10.26
CA HIS A 10 -24.49 -25.51 -10.78
C HIS A 10 -24.59 -24.75 -12.11
N THR A 11 -25.47 -25.13 -13.03
CA THR A 11 -25.70 -24.36 -14.27
C THR A 11 -26.43 -23.05 -14.04
N ALA A 12 -27.37 -22.98 -13.08
CA ALA A 12 -28.03 -21.71 -12.74
C ALA A 12 -27.04 -20.68 -12.17
N PHE A 13 -26.04 -21.14 -11.41
CA PHE A 13 -24.97 -20.28 -10.91
C PHE A 13 -24.09 -19.73 -12.05
N PHE A 14 -23.74 -20.57 -13.01
CA PHE A 14 -22.87 -20.22 -14.14
C PHE A 14 -23.51 -19.25 -15.15
N VAL A 15 -24.84 -19.30 -15.34
CA VAL A 15 -25.54 -18.46 -16.34
C VAL A 15 -25.92 -17.09 -15.79
N LEU A 16 -25.98 -16.93 -14.48
CA LEU A 16 -26.37 -15.66 -13.85
C LEU A 16 -25.19 -14.72 -13.57
N ILE A 17 -23.97 -15.23 -13.41
CA ILE A 17 -22.79 -14.43 -13.06
C ILE A 17 -22.46 -13.31 -14.08
N PRO A 18 -22.60 -13.48 -15.41
CA PRO A 18 -22.36 -12.39 -16.36
C PRO A 18 -23.46 -11.32 -16.39
N VAL A 19 -24.61 -11.57 -15.72
CA VAL A 19 -25.83 -10.73 -15.76
C VAL A 19 -26.11 -10.04 -14.41
N PHE A 20 -25.41 -10.42 -13.33
CA PHE A 20 -25.47 -9.74 -12.03
C PHE A 20 -24.64 -8.43 -12.05
N LEU A 21 -25.21 -7.41 -12.69
CA LEU A 21 -25.11 -6.06 -12.17
C LEU A 21 -25.34 -6.11 -10.65
N VAL A 22 -24.40 -5.59 -9.87
CA VAL A 22 -24.49 -5.41 -8.41
C VAL A 22 -24.20 -6.68 -7.60
N MET A 23 -22.97 -7.17 -7.64
CA MET A 23 -22.43 -7.69 -6.39
C MET A 23 -22.08 -6.48 -5.53
N CYS A 24 -22.95 -6.12 -4.58
CA CYS A 24 -22.49 -5.31 -3.45
C CYS A 24 -21.31 -6.07 -2.80
N LEU A 25 -20.31 -5.35 -2.28
CA LEU A 25 -19.15 -5.94 -1.60
C LEU A 25 -19.54 -7.08 -0.65
N GLN A 26 -20.62 -6.89 0.10
CA GLN A 26 -21.19 -7.89 1.00
C GLN A 26 -21.58 -9.20 0.31
N ALA A 27 -22.21 -9.13 -0.86
CA ALA A 27 -22.59 -10.30 -1.63
C ALA A 27 -21.36 -11.05 -2.18
N CYS A 28 -20.29 -10.33 -2.59
CA CYS A 28 -19.01 -10.96 -2.94
C CYS A 28 -18.45 -11.78 -1.80
N VAL A 29 -18.42 -11.21 -0.60
CA VAL A 29 -17.85 -11.84 0.59
C VAL A 29 -18.69 -13.02 1.06
N GLU A 30 -20.01 -12.84 1.14
CA GLU A 30 -20.93 -13.94 1.48
C GLU A 30 -20.85 -15.08 0.47
N LEU A 31 -20.70 -14.74 -0.81
CA LEU A 31 -20.53 -15.73 -1.85
C LEU A 31 -19.22 -16.49 -1.68
N ALA A 32 -18.08 -15.80 -1.57
CA ALA A 32 -16.77 -16.41 -1.38
C ALA A 32 -16.73 -17.35 -0.16
N LYS A 33 -17.33 -16.91 0.97
CA LYS A 33 -17.53 -17.74 2.17
C LYS A 33 -18.30 -19.02 1.87
N SER A 34 -19.35 -18.95 1.05
CA SER A 34 -20.22 -20.09 0.75
C SER A 34 -19.64 -21.06 -0.28
N VAL A 35 -18.85 -20.58 -1.24
CA VAL A 35 -18.34 -21.38 -2.36
C VAL A 35 -16.97 -21.99 -2.09
N GLY A 36 -16.21 -21.44 -1.14
CA GLY A 36 -14.87 -21.90 -0.77
C GLY A 36 -13.77 -21.45 -1.73
N GLU A 37 -12.54 -21.83 -1.42
CA GLU A 37 -11.34 -21.33 -2.12
C GLU A 37 -11.35 -21.66 -3.61
N MET A 38 -11.59 -22.93 -3.95
CA MET A 38 -11.56 -23.40 -5.33
C MET A 38 -12.48 -22.59 -6.25
N ARG A 39 -13.73 -22.38 -5.83
CA ARG A 39 -14.72 -21.65 -6.63
C ARG A 39 -14.46 -20.14 -6.63
N THR A 40 -13.93 -19.58 -5.55
CA THR A 40 -13.50 -18.17 -5.53
C THR A 40 -12.43 -17.94 -6.60
N GLU A 41 -11.44 -18.83 -6.67
CA GLU A 41 -10.36 -18.75 -7.65
C GLU A 41 -10.82 -18.99 -9.09
N THR A 42 -11.71 -19.96 -9.32
CA THR A 42 -12.10 -20.35 -10.69
C THR A 42 -13.31 -19.60 -11.24
N GLU A 43 -14.13 -18.98 -10.39
CA GLU A 43 -15.37 -18.31 -10.80
C GLU A 43 -15.35 -16.81 -10.50
N LEU A 44 -14.90 -16.38 -9.31
CA LEU A 44 -14.97 -14.96 -8.91
C LEU A 44 -13.79 -14.14 -9.44
N LEU A 45 -12.54 -14.61 -9.25
CA LEU A 45 -11.37 -13.86 -9.69
C LEU A 45 -11.29 -13.64 -11.22
N PRO A 46 -11.69 -14.60 -12.09
CA PRO A 46 -11.76 -14.35 -13.53
C PRO A 46 -12.75 -13.23 -13.88
N GLN A 47 -13.87 -13.15 -13.17
CA GLN A 47 -14.83 -12.07 -13.35
C GLN A 47 -14.25 -10.72 -12.89
N CYS A 48 -13.55 -10.70 -11.75
CA CYS A 48 -12.81 -9.50 -11.34
C CYS A 48 -11.86 -9.04 -12.44
N TRP A 49 -11.05 -9.96 -13.00
CA TRP A 49 -10.11 -9.67 -14.07
C TRP A 49 -10.77 -9.11 -15.33
N GLU A 50 -11.90 -9.68 -15.75
CA GLU A 50 -12.64 -9.20 -16.93
C GLU A 50 -13.23 -7.79 -16.73
N GLN A 51 -13.53 -7.40 -15.48
CA GLN A 51 -14.15 -6.11 -15.17
C GLN A 51 -13.15 -4.98 -14.85
N ILE A 52 -11.84 -5.25 -14.67
CA ILE A 52 -10.85 -4.22 -14.25
C ILE A 52 -10.73 -3.05 -15.22
N ASN A 53 -11.00 -3.25 -16.51
CA ASN A 53 -10.92 -2.21 -17.55
C ASN A 53 -12.30 -1.84 -18.12
N HIS A 54 -13.37 -2.13 -17.38
CA HIS A 54 -14.73 -1.87 -17.84
C HIS A 54 -14.98 -0.36 -18.03
N GLN A 55 -15.80 0.05 -19.01
CA GLN A 55 -16.09 1.46 -19.30
C GLN A 55 -16.66 2.25 -18.11
N TYR A 56 -17.56 1.64 -17.34
CA TYR A 56 -18.16 2.23 -16.13
C TYR A 56 -17.22 2.19 -14.93
N GLU A 57 -17.01 3.37 -14.32
CA GLU A 57 -16.17 3.57 -13.13
C GLU A 57 -16.66 2.73 -11.95
N GLU A 58 -17.99 2.66 -11.74
CA GLU A 58 -18.60 1.94 -10.63
C GLU A 58 -18.25 0.45 -10.65
N ARG A 59 -18.07 -0.13 -11.85
CA ARG A 59 -17.66 -1.53 -11.98
C ARG A 59 -16.21 -1.73 -11.61
N ARG A 60 -15.32 -0.86 -12.07
CA ARG A 60 -13.89 -0.91 -11.72
C ARG A 60 -13.69 -0.68 -10.22
N LEU A 61 -14.46 0.25 -9.63
CA LEU A 61 -14.48 0.49 -8.19
C LEU A 61 -14.91 -0.75 -7.40
N LEU A 62 -15.97 -1.44 -7.84
CA LEU A 62 -16.41 -2.69 -7.19
C LEU A 62 -15.32 -3.77 -7.23
N VAL A 63 -14.59 -3.90 -8.34
CA VAL A 63 -13.43 -4.81 -8.39
C VAL A 63 -12.35 -4.37 -7.40
N ALA A 64 -12.04 -3.07 -7.39
CA ALA A 64 -11.06 -2.48 -6.50
C ALA A 64 -11.40 -2.63 -5.03
N GLN A 65 -12.67 -2.72 -4.65
CA GLN A 65 -13.11 -3.01 -3.27
C GLN A 65 -13.12 -4.51 -2.96
N SER A 66 -13.53 -5.35 -3.92
CA SER A 66 -13.73 -6.78 -3.68
C SER A 66 -12.41 -7.55 -3.50
N CYS A 67 -11.34 -7.16 -4.19
CA CYS A 67 -10.10 -7.94 -4.25
C CYS A 67 -9.43 -8.20 -2.88
N GLY A 68 -9.39 -7.21 -1.99
CA GLY A 68 -8.83 -7.35 -0.64
C GLY A 68 -9.66 -8.28 0.25
N GLU A 69 -10.98 -8.20 0.14
CA GLU A 69 -11.91 -9.07 0.87
C GLU A 69 -11.89 -10.52 0.37
N LEU A 70 -11.72 -10.71 -0.94
CA LEU A 70 -11.59 -12.04 -1.55
C LEU A 70 -10.26 -12.72 -1.19
N ALA A 71 -9.24 -11.94 -0.81
CA ALA A 71 -7.89 -12.44 -0.58
C ALA A 71 -7.81 -13.53 0.48
N VAL A 72 -8.67 -13.52 1.49
CA VAL A 72 -8.69 -14.56 2.55
C VAL A 72 -9.29 -15.89 2.08
N TYR A 73 -10.01 -15.90 0.95
CA TYR A 73 -10.66 -17.08 0.38
C TYR A 73 -9.92 -17.60 -0.86
N VAL A 74 -8.63 -17.31 -0.99
CA VAL A 74 -7.80 -17.81 -2.09
C VAL A 74 -6.47 -18.29 -1.54
N ARG A 75 -5.87 -19.27 -2.24
CA ARG A 75 -4.56 -19.79 -1.88
C ARG A 75 -3.48 -18.71 -2.05
N PRO A 76 -2.41 -18.73 -1.24
CA PRO A 76 -1.34 -17.73 -1.29
C PRO A 76 -0.76 -17.55 -2.71
N GLU A 77 -0.62 -18.63 -3.48
CA GLU A 77 -0.06 -18.58 -4.83
C GLU A 77 -0.92 -17.74 -5.78
N ILE A 78 -2.25 -17.81 -5.63
CA ILE A 78 -3.20 -17.02 -6.43
C ILE A 78 -3.27 -15.57 -5.91
N ARG A 79 -3.17 -15.37 -4.59
CA ARG A 79 -3.14 -14.05 -3.96
C ARG A 79 -1.94 -13.22 -4.48
N ASP A 80 -0.76 -13.80 -4.43
CA ASP A 80 0.51 -13.13 -4.77
C ASP A 80 0.65 -12.87 -6.28
N SER A 81 -0.03 -13.68 -7.11
CA SER A 81 0.05 -13.59 -8.58
C SER A 81 -1.11 -12.81 -9.19
N LEU A 82 -2.35 -13.26 -8.99
CA LEU A 82 -3.53 -12.71 -9.66
C LEU A 82 -4.11 -11.51 -8.92
N ILE A 83 -4.31 -11.60 -7.60
CA ILE A 83 -4.91 -10.48 -6.86
C ILE A 83 -3.98 -9.27 -6.86
N LEU A 84 -2.68 -9.48 -6.61
CA LEU A 84 -1.71 -8.38 -6.67
C LEU A 84 -1.66 -7.73 -8.07
N SER A 85 -1.74 -8.50 -9.16
CA SER A 85 -1.74 -7.94 -10.51
C SER A 85 -3.03 -7.17 -10.85
N ILE A 86 -4.18 -7.60 -10.31
CA ILE A 86 -5.44 -6.82 -10.38
C ILE A 86 -5.29 -5.49 -9.66
N VAL A 87 -4.83 -5.51 -8.40
CA VAL A 87 -4.65 -4.30 -7.60
C VAL A 87 -3.64 -3.35 -8.24
N GLN A 88 -2.54 -3.87 -8.79
CA GLN A 88 -1.57 -3.07 -9.51
C GLN A 88 -2.19 -2.31 -10.69
N GLN A 89 -3.04 -2.94 -11.51
CA GLN A 89 -3.71 -2.24 -12.61
C GLN A 89 -4.66 -1.16 -12.11
N LEU A 90 -5.39 -1.42 -11.02
CA LEU A 90 -6.35 -0.47 -10.46
C LEU A 90 -5.68 0.74 -9.77
N VAL A 91 -4.43 0.59 -9.30
CA VAL A 91 -3.59 1.69 -8.81
C VAL A 91 -3.26 2.69 -9.94
N GLU A 92 -3.32 2.27 -11.21
CA GLU A 92 -3.09 3.12 -12.38
C GLU A 92 -4.39 3.64 -13.02
N ASP A 93 -5.55 3.40 -12.40
CA ASP A 93 -6.85 3.81 -12.95
C ASP A 93 -6.98 5.34 -13.05
N ALA A 94 -7.70 5.81 -14.07
CA ALA A 94 -7.97 7.23 -14.26
C ALA A 94 -8.82 7.84 -13.14
N ALA A 95 -9.73 7.05 -12.58
CA ALA A 95 -10.66 7.49 -11.54
C ALA A 95 -10.00 7.47 -10.15
N THR A 96 -10.06 8.61 -9.47
CA THR A 96 -9.53 8.78 -8.11
C THR A 96 -10.10 7.76 -7.13
N VAL A 97 -11.41 7.51 -7.17
CA VAL A 97 -12.08 6.57 -6.24
C VAL A 97 -11.60 5.13 -6.42
N VAL A 98 -11.23 4.75 -7.65
CA VAL A 98 -10.70 3.42 -7.96
C VAL A 98 -9.29 3.28 -7.40
N ARG A 99 -8.42 4.28 -7.61
CA ARG A 99 -7.07 4.28 -7.04
C ARG A 99 -7.09 4.32 -5.51
N GLU A 100 -8.01 5.06 -4.91
CA GLU A 100 -8.21 5.11 -3.45
C GLU A 100 -8.57 3.72 -2.89
N ALA A 101 -9.56 3.05 -3.49
CA ALA A 101 -9.94 1.70 -3.10
C ALA A 101 -8.82 0.67 -3.34
N ALA A 102 -8.07 0.80 -4.44
CA ALA A 102 -6.93 -0.06 -4.74
C ALA A 102 -5.79 0.13 -3.72
N THR A 103 -5.56 1.36 -3.25
CA THR A 103 -4.57 1.69 -2.21
C THR A 103 -4.90 1.01 -0.89
N HIS A 104 -6.16 1.13 -0.46
CA HIS A 104 -6.69 0.45 0.73
C HIS A 104 -6.49 -1.06 0.62
N ASN A 105 -6.89 -1.66 -0.51
CA ASN A 105 -6.79 -3.10 -0.69
C ASN A 105 -5.34 -3.59 -0.81
N LEU A 106 -4.43 -2.80 -1.39
CA LEU A 106 -3.01 -3.14 -1.35
C LEU A 106 -2.51 -3.25 0.10
N ALA A 107 -2.90 -2.32 0.98
CA ALA A 107 -2.52 -2.36 2.40
C ALA A 107 -3.05 -3.61 3.12
N LEU A 108 -4.28 -4.05 2.81
CA LEU A 108 -4.87 -5.27 3.36
C LEU A 108 -4.19 -6.56 2.87
N LEU A 109 -3.65 -6.55 1.66
CA LEU A 109 -2.99 -7.72 1.07
C LEU A 109 -1.62 -8.01 1.70
N LEU A 110 -0.86 -6.99 2.10
CA LEU A 110 0.54 -7.18 2.51
C LEU A 110 0.73 -8.17 3.67
N PRO A 111 -0.04 -8.12 4.76
CA PRO A 111 0.08 -9.10 5.85
C PRO A 111 -0.19 -10.55 5.42
N MET A 112 -0.81 -10.73 4.25
CA MET A 112 -1.19 -12.03 3.72
C MET A 112 -0.15 -12.64 2.77
N PHE A 113 0.91 -11.90 2.41
CA PHE A 113 1.99 -12.40 1.55
C PHE A 113 3.01 -13.23 2.37
N PRO A 114 3.35 -14.46 1.94
CA PRO A 114 4.18 -15.38 2.71
C PRO A 114 5.67 -15.00 2.72
N ASN A 115 6.12 -14.23 1.74
CA ASN A 115 7.52 -13.85 1.57
C ASN A 115 7.64 -12.41 1.01
N LEU A 116 8.88 -11.95 0.83
CA LEU A 116 9.20 -10.59 0.39
C LEU A 116 9.60 -10.49 -1.09
N ASP A 117 9.28 -11.48 -1.92
CA ASP A 117 9.69 -11.53 -3.33
C ASP A 117 9.14 -10.34 -4.13
N LYS A 118 7.99 -9.80 -3.71
CA LYS A 118 7.32 -8.63 -4.32
C LYS A 118 7.64 -7.30 -3.66
N TYR A 119 8.54 -7.27 -2.66
CA TYR A 119 8.77 -6.10 -1.82
C TYR A 119 9.08 -4.84 -2.63
N TYR A 120 10.07 -4.89 -3.52
CA TYR A 120 10.45 -3.70 -4.31
C TYR A 120 9.34 -3.20 -5.23
N LYS A 121 8.48 -4.10 -5.71
CA LYS A 121 7.33 -3.70 -6.53
C LYS A 121 6.28 -3.00 -5.68
N VAL A 122 6.00 -3.50 -4.48
CA VAL A 122 5.09 -2.85 -3.53
C VAL A 122 5.65 -1.52 -3.05
N GLU A 123 6.97 -1.42 -2.79
CA GLU A 123 7.64 -0.16 -2.43
C GLU A 123 7.46 0.90 -3.53
N GLU A 124 7.67 0.53 -4.79
CA GLU A 124 7.43 1.41 -5.94
C GLU A 124 5.98 1.91 -5.99
N LEU A 125 4.99 1.01 -5.85
CA LEU A 125 3.58 1.36 -5.82
C LEU A 125 3.23 2.28 -4.65
N MET A 126 3.79 2.03 -3.47
CA MET A 126 3.60 2.89 -2.30
C MET A 126 4.09 4.32 -2.56
N PHE A 127 5.29 4.49 -3.12
CA PHE A 127 5.79 5.84 -3.45
C PHE A 127 4.98 6.51 -4.56
N GLN A 128 4.49 5.75 -5.55
CA GLN A 128 3.56 6.27 -6.55
C GLN A 128 2.27 6.81 -5.90
N LEU A 129 1.66 6.05 -4.99
CA LEU A 129 0.39 6.39 -4.33
C LEU A 129 0.54 7.51 -3.30
N VAL A 130 1.66 7.59 -2.59
CA VAL A 130 1.97 8.72 -1.69
C VAL A 130 2.16 10.03 -2.47
N CYS A 131 2.58 9.94 -3.73
CA CYS A 131 2.73 11.08 -4.63
C CYS A 131 1.55 11.24 -5.62
N ASP A 132 0.40 10.60 -5.36
CA ASP A 132 -0.78 10.73 -6.21
C ASP A 132 -1.23 12.21 -6.31
N PRO A 133 -1.72 12.67 -7.48
CA PRO A 133 -2.28 14.01 -7.61
C PRO A 133 -3.53 14.24 -6.75
N SER A 134 -4.23 13.19 -6.32
CA SER A 134 -5.39 13.28 -5.44
C SER A 134 -4.97 13.18 -3.97
N GLY A 135 -5.31 14.21 -3.20
CA GLY A 135 -5.16 14.17 -1.74
C GLY A 135 -5.88 12.99 -1.08
N ALA A 136 -7.02 12.54 -1.61
CA ALA A 136 -7.76 11.40 -1.05
C ALA A 136 -6.95 10.09 -1.11
N VAL A 137 -6.29 9.83 -2.25
CA VAL A 137 -5.42 8.67 -2.42
C VAL A 137 -4.21 8.77 -1.49
N VAL A 138 -3.60 9.95 -1.40
CA VAL A 138 -2.47 10.22 -0.50
C VAL A 138 -2.84 9.98 0.96
N GLU A 139 -4.04 10.40 1.41
CA GLU A 139 -4.48 10.16 2.79
C GLU A 139 -4.55 8.67 3.12
N VAL A 140 -5.15 7.85 2.25
CA VAL A 140 -5.23 6.40 2.43
C VAL A 140 -3.84 5.76 2.39
N ALA A 141 -3.00 6.19 1.45
CA ALA A 141 -1.63 5.69 1.32
C ALA A 141 -0.82 5.93 2.60
N LEU A 142 -0.88 7.16 3.15
CA LEU A 142 -0.16 7.54 4.36
C LEU A 142 -0.68 6.80 5.61
N LYS A 143 -2.01 6.70 5.77
CA LYS A 143 -2.62 6.14 6.99
C LYS A 143 -2.62 4.62 7.03
N GLU A 144 -2.62 3.97 5.87
CA GLU A 144 -2.84 2.53 5.78
C GLU A 144 -1.68 1.82 5.08
N LEU A 145 -1.38 2.20 3.84
CA LEU A 145 -0.40 1.51 3.02
C LEU A 145 1.01 1.64 3.56
N VAL A 146 1.45 2.84 3.93
CA VAL A 146 2.80 3.08 4.47
C VAL A 146 3.03 2.26 5.75
N PRO A 147 2.15 2.31 6.78
CA PRO A 147 2.23 1.42 7.93
C PRO A 147 2.23 -0.07 7.58
N ALA A 148 1.43 -0.49 6.59
CA ALA A 148 1.36 -1.88 6.17
C ALA A 148 2.68 -2.35 5.53
N VAL A 149 3.29 -1.54 4.65
CA VAL A 149 4.59 -1.83 4.02
C VAL A 149 5.71 -1.89 5.06
N VAL A 150 5.73 -0.96 6.02
CA VAL A 150 6.73 -0.95 7.09
C VAL A 150 6.64 -2.24 7.92
N ARG A 151 5.43 -2.64 8.34
CA ARG A 151 5.22 -3.85 9.15
C ARG A 151 5.49 -5.14 8.39
N TRP A 152 5.08 -5.21 7.13
CA TRP A 152 5.25 -6.42 6.30
C TRP A 152 6.71 -6.60 5.87
N GLY A 153 7.36 -5.53 5.41
CA GLY A 153 8.69 -5.62 4.82
C GLY A 153 9.85 -5.60 5.80
N ASP A 154 9.65 -5.07 7.01
CA ASP A 154 10.69 -4.85 8.04
C ASP A 154 11.97 -4.16 7.48
N LYS A 155 11.76 -3.23 6.56
CA LYS A 155 12.81 -2.56 5.77
C LYS A 155 12.77 -1.04 5.97
N LEU A 156 12.56 -0.60 7.20
CA LEU A 156 12.42 0.82 7.52
C LEU A 156 13.61 1.67 7.04
N ASP A 157 14.85 1.18 7.17
CA ASP A 157 16.05 1.93 6.76
C ASP A 157 16.09 2.15 5.23
N GLN A 158 15.64 1.15 4.48
CA GLN A 158 15.49 1.22 3.03
C GLN A 158 14.43 2.26 2.66
N ILE A 159 13.24 2.20 3.27
CA ILE A 159 12.15 3.15 3.03
C ILE A 159 12.61 4.58 3.35
N SER A 160 13.25 4.80 4.50
CA SER A 160 13.79 6.10 4.88
C SER A 160 14.83 6.61 3.90
N ARG A 161 15.73 5.74 3.41
CA ARG A 161 16.74 6.11 2.41
C ARG A 161 16.10 6.53 1.09
N VAL A 162 15.13 5.76 0.59
CA VAL A 162 14.42 6.07 -0.66
C VAL A 162 13.61 7.35 -0.51
N LEU A 163 12.91 7.53 0.62
CA LEU A 163 12.15 8.74 0.94
C LEU A 163 13.04 9.99 0.92
N LEU A 164 14.17 9.96 1.60
CA LEU A 164 15.13 11.07 1.60
C LEU A 164 15.67 11.36 0.19
N ALA A 165 15.96 10.32 -0.59
CA ALA A 165 16.37 10.46 -1.98
C ALA A 165 15.28 11.13 -2.85
N HIS A 166 14.00 10.77 -2.66
CA HIS A 166 12.88 11.41 -3.37
C HIS A 166 12.70 12.88 -2.98
N ILE A 167 12.84 13.23 -1.69
CA ILE A 167 12.78 14.62 -1.22
C ILE A 167 13.91 15.43 -1.86
N LEU A 168 15.15 14.93 -1.81
CA LEU A 168 16.31 15.60 -2.39
C LEU A 168 16.19 15.73 -3.91
N ALA A 169 15.79 14.67 -4.61
CA ALA A 169 15.62 14.70 -6.06
C ALA A 169 14.54 15.71 -6.50
N SER A 170 13.45 15.81 -5.73
CA SER A 170 12.37 16.78 -6.00
C SER A 170 12.87 18.22 -5.82
N ALA A 171 13.67 18.49 -4.79
CA ALA A 171 14.26 19.81 -4.56
C ALA A 171 15.37 20.17 -5.58
N GLN A 172 16.17 19.19 -6.01
CA GLN A 172 17.29 19.40 -6.94
C GLN A 172 16.86 19.70 -8.37
N ARG A 173 15.67 19.25 -8.79
CA ARG A 173 15.10 19.58 -10.11
C ARG A 173 14.69 21.05 -10.23
N CYS A 174 14.51 21.74 -9.11
CA CYS A 174 14.13 23.14 -9.10
C CYS A 174 15.32 24.07 -9.46
N PRO A 175 15.07 25.15 -10.20
CA PRO A 175 16.11 26.14 -10.46
C PRO A 175 16.52 26.86 -9.17
N PRO A 176 17.79 27.29 -9.04
CA PRO A 176 18.21 28.10 -7.91
C PRO A 176 17.53 29.48 -7.95
N ILE A 177 17.31 30.09 -6.79
CA ILE A 177 16.75 31.46 -6.70
C ILE A 177 17.69 32.47 -7.36
N SER A 178 19.00 32.27 -7.20
CA SER A 178 20.04 33.10 -7.79
C SER A 178 21.06 32.26 -8.55
N GLY A 179 21.48 32.74 -9.72
CA GLY A 179 22.63 32.18 -10.45
C GLY A 179 23.99 32.69 -9.95
N VAL A 180 24.01 33.56 -8.93
CA VAL A 180 25.26 34.12 -8.40
C VAL A 180 25.91 33.13 -7.45
N GLU A 181 26.94 32.44 -7.94
CA GLU A 181 27.74 31.49 -7.17
C GLU A 181 28.30 32.15 -5.88
N GLY A 182 28.26 31.42 -4.77
CA GLY A 182 28.78 31.86 -3.48
C GLY A 182 27.80 32.62 -2.58
N THR A 183 26.57 32.87 -3.05
CA THR A 183 25.49 33.44 -2.22
C THR A 183 24.61 32.34 -1.62
N ILE A 184 24.02 32.57 -0.44
CA ILE A 184 23.04 31.64 0.17
C ILE A 184 21.88 31.37 -0.81
N ASP A 185 21.48 32.39 -1.58
CA ASP A 185 20.41 32.31 -2.57
C ASP A 185 20.69 31.33 -3.72
N SER A 186 21.96 31.03 -4.00
CA SER A 186 22.33 29.99 -4.97
C SER A 186 22.03 28.57 -4.50
N HIS A 187 21.90 28.38 -3.18
CA HIS A 187 21.51 27.10 -2.57
C HIS A 187 19.99 26.97 -2.39
N LEU A 188 19.27 28.09 -2.36
CA LEU A 188 17.82 28.10 -2.29
C LEU A 188 17.21 27.77 -3.66
N ARG A 189 16.05 27.10 -3.66
CA ARG A 189 15.40 26.59 -4.86
C ARG A 189 14.00 27.19 -5.03
N VAL A 190 13.64 27.56 -6.25
CA VAL A 190 12.28 27.99 -6.57
C VAL A 190 11.42 26.74 -6.78
N LEU A 191 10.60 26.42 -5.78
CA LEU A 191 9.68 25.29 -5.88
C LEU A 191 8.46 25.68 -6.74
N GLY A 192 8.22 24.96 -7.83
CA GLY A 192 6.95 25.03 -8.57
C GLY A 192 5.81 24.43 -7.76
N GLU A 193 4.57 24.58 -8.23
CA GLU A 193 3.40 24.01 -7.56
C GLU A 193 3.51 22.49 -7.40
N GLN A 194 3.99 21.79 -8.44
CA GLN A 194 4.18 20.35 -8.42
C GLN A 194 5.27 19.92 -7.43
N GLU A 195 6.42 20.58 -7.41
CA GLU A 195 7.49 20.23 -6.47
C GLU A 195 7.11 20.57 -5.04
N ARG A 196 6.36 21.67 -4.81
CA ARG A 196 5.79 21.97 -3.49
C ARG A 196 4.84 20.87 -3.03
N TRP A 197 3.95 20.40 -3.91
CA TRP A 197 3.05 19.27 -3.62
C TRP A 197 3.86 18.02 -3.25
N ASN A 198 4.78 17.60 -4.13
CA ASN A 198 5.58 16.38 -3.95
C ASN A 198 6.42 16.41 -2.66
N ILE A 199 7.14 17.52 -2.41
CA ILE A 199 7.93 17.66 -1.18
C ILE A 199 7.02 17.67 0.05
N GLY A 200 5.87 18.35 -0.03
CA GLY A 200 4.88 18.38 1.05
C GLY A 200 4.40 16.98 1.43
N VAL A 201 3.97 16.17 0.46
CA VAL A 201 3.50 14.80 0.73
C VAL A 201 4.61 13.86 1.23
N LEU A 202 5.84 14.01 0.73
CA LEU A 202 6.97 13.22 1.21
C LEU A 202 7.39 13.60 2.64
N LEU A 203 7.34 14.89 3.00
CA LEU A 203 7.58 15.31 4.39
C LEU A 203 6.49 14.81 5.34
N ARG A 204 5.23 14.73 4.87
CA ARG A 204 4.16 14.08 5.62
C ARG A 204 4.43 12.60 5.82
N MET A 205 4.86 11.87 4.78
CA MET A 205 5.29 10.47 4.91
C MET A 205 6.42 10.31 5.93
N LEU A 206 7.42 11.20 5.92
CA LEU A 206 8.50 11.18 6.91
C LEU A 206 7.96 11.33 8.33
N THR A 207 6.97 12.20 8.53
CA THR A 207 6.30 12.41 9.81
C THR A 207 5.55 11.15 10.26
N GLU A 208 4.83 10.48 9.37
CA GLU A 208 4.14 9.21 9.64
C GLU A 208 5.10 8.06 9.97
N LEU A 209 6.34 8.11 9.48
CA LEU A 209 7.37 7.12 9.80
C LEU A 209 8.03 7.35 11.17
N LEU A 210 7.90 8.53 11.78
CA LEU A 210 8.57 8.85 13.06
C LEU A 210 8.26 7.86 14.18
N PRO A 211 7.02 7.39 14.41
CA PRO A 211 6.75 6.38 15.44
C PRO A 211 7.49 5.07 15.19
N PHE A 212 7.60 4.62 13.94
CA PHE A 212 8.34 3.40 13.57
C PHE A 212 9.84 3.58 13.75
N ILE A 213 10.38 4.75 13.37
CA ILE A 213 11.80 5.08 13.56
C ILE A 213 12.13 5.11 15.05
N HIS A 214 11.28 5.76 15.86
CA HIS A 214 11.43 5.82 17.30
C HIS A 214 11.39 4.41 17.93
N GLN A 215 10.42 3.58 17.56
CA GLN A 215 10.33 2.20 18.02
C GLN A 215 11.58 1.39 17.65
N LYS A 216 12.02 1.48 16.39
CA LYS A 216 13.21 0.77 15.92
C LYS A 216 14.47 1.24 16.64
N ALA A 217 14.61 2.54 16.87
CA ALA A 217 15.73 3.12 17.62
C ALA A 217 15.77 2.63 19.08
N ILE A 218 14.61 2.47 19.74
CA ILE A 218 14.54 1.86 21.08
C ILE A 218 14.95 0.38 21.03
N GLN A 219 14.45 -0.38 20.06
CA GLN A 219 14.73 -1.82 19.93
C GLN A 219 16.20 -2.12 19.60
N THR A 220 16.86 -1.24 18.85
CA THR A 220 18.29 -1.35 18.51
C THR A 220 19.20 -0.61 19.49
N CYS A 221 18.62 0.02 20.53
CA CYS A 221 19.37 0.70 21.57
C CYS A 221 20.18 -0.33 22.38
N PRO A 222 21.52 -0.21 22.44
CA PRO A 222 22.34 -1.18 23.16
C PRO A 222 22.18 -1.14 24.69
N PHE A 223 21.34 -0.23 25.22
CA PHE A 223 21.19 0.05 26.66
C PHE A 223 19.92 -0.51 27.31
N ALA A 224 19.05 -1.22 26.57
CA ALA A 224 17.76 -1.72 27.10
C ALA A 224 17.86 -2.82 28.20
N SER A 225 19.08 -3.18 28.63
CA SER A 225 19.33 -4.11 29.74
C SER A 225 19.71 -3.42 31.05
N ALA A 226 19.58 -2.08 31.14
CA ALA A 226 19.67 -1.38 32.41
C ALA A 226 18.50 -1.78 33.33
N ASP A 227 18.86 -2.29 34.51
CA ASP A 227 17.96 -2.78 35.54
C ASP A 227 16.73 -1.86 35.72
N PRO A 228 15.49 -2.40 35.69
CA PRO A 228 14.27 -1.62 35.93
C PRO A 228 14.19 -1.04 37.35
N THR A 229 15.19 -1.31 38.20
CA THR A 229 15.30 -0.79 39.57
C THR A 229 16.08 0.52 39.67
N SER A 230 16.75 1.00 38.60
CA SER A 230 17.39 2.31 38.62
C SER A 230 16.36 3.41 38.34
N SER A 231 15.93 4.11 39.38
CA SER A 231 14.97 5.24 39.36
C SER A 231 15.51 6.52 38.70
N THR A 232 16.54 6.43 37.87
CA THR A 232 17.12 7.55 37.14
C THR A 232 16.87 7.30 35.66
N PRO A 233 16.19 8.21 34.94
CA PRO A 233 16.13 8.11 33.49
C PRO A 233 17.58 8.12 33.01
N GLU A 234 18.03 7.04 32.39
CA GLU A 234 19.32 7.01 31.72
C GLU A 234 19.23 7.99 30.56
N ASN A 235 19.51 9.27 30.86
CA ASN A 235 19.73 10.29 29.88
C ASN A 235 20.81 9.78 28.94
N PHE A 236 20.57 9.87 27.63
CA PHE A 236 21.54 9.62 26.56
C PHE A 236 22.89 10.27 26.93
N SER A 237 23.79 9.48 27.53
CA SER A 237 25.06 9.99 28.00
C SER A 237 26.03 10.10 26.81
N ALA A 238 27.05 10.94 26.91
CA ALA A 238 28.07 11.04 25.85
C ALA A 238 28.81 9.70 25.64
N SER A 239 28.89 8.82 26.65
CA SER A 239 29.43 7.47 26.47
C SER A 239 28.45 6.58 25.70
N CYS A 240 27.14 6.74 25.89
CA CYS A 240 26.13 6.05 25.10
C CYS A 240 26.19 6.44 23.62
N LEU A 241 26.47 7.71 23.30
CA LEU A 241 26.63 8.14 21.90
C LEU A 241 27.88 7.54 21.23
N LYS A 242 28.94 7.24 22.00
CA LYS A 242 30.16 6.62 21.45
C LYS A 242 29.94 5.19 20.96
N SER A 243 28.90 4.49 21.41
CA SER A 243 28.58 3.15 20.89
C SER A 243 27.81 3.17 19.57
N TYR A 244 27.38 4.36 19.09
CA TYR A 244 26.74 4.54 17.79
C TYR A 244 27.73 4.94 16.67
N ALA A 245 29.01 5.16 17.01
CA ALA A 245 30.08 5.46 16.07
C ALA A 245 30.74 4.18 15.56
#